data_AF-N1ZDJ5-F1
#
_entry.id   AF-N1ZDJ5-F1
#
_cell.length_a   1.000
_cell.length_b   1.000
_cell.length_c   1.000
_cell.angle_alpha   90.00
_cell.angle_beta   90.00
_cell.angle_gamma   90.00
#
_symmetry.space_group_name_H-M   'P 1'
#
loop_
_entity.id
_entity.type
_entity.pdbx_description
1 polymer ?
#
loop_
_entity_poly.entity_id
_entity_poly.type
_entity_poly.pdbx_seq_one_letter_code
_entity_poly.pdbx_strand_id
1 'polypeptide(L)' 'MYEYKVETYKVNAAEEAMNKLANDGWRVITVSPNMAIGYGIIVTYERKKE' A
#
# COMPACT_ATOMS: atom_id res chain seq x y z
N MET A 1 2.39 -16.18 -11.15
CA MET A 1 3.46 -15.67 -10.25
C MET A 1 2.92 -14.44 -9.53
N TYR A 2 3.34 -14.09 -8.31
CA TYR A 2 2.89 -12.84 -7.67
C TYR A 2 3.92 -11.73 -7.89
N GLU A 3 3.44 -10.51 -8.07
CA GLU A 3 4.24 -9.30 -8.03
C GLU A 3 3.91 -8.52 -6.76
N TYR A 4 4.91 -7.84 -6.21
CA TYR A 4 4.80 -7.13 -4.94
C TYR A 4 5.23 -5.68 -5.12
N LYS A 5 4.58 -4.79 -4.38
CA LYS A 5 5.01 -3.39 -4.24
C LYS A 5 4.95 -2.96 -2.78
N VAL A 6 5.77 -1.98 -2.43
CA VAL A 6 5.73 -1.31 -1.13
C VAL A 6 5.61 0.19 -1.38
N GLU A 7 4.62 0.82 -0.76
CA GLU A 7 4.43 2.28 -0.82
C GLU A 7 4.33 2.86 0.59
N THR A 8 4.75 4.12 0.73
CA THR A 8 4.64 4.87 1.99
C THR A 8 3.72 6.05 1.79
N TYR A 9 2.74 6.22 2.68
CA TYR A 9 1.77 7.31 2.61
C TYR A 9 1.71 8.07 3.93
N LYS A 10 1.29 9.33 3.86
CA LYS A 10 0.69 9.98 5.03
C LYS A 10 -0.69 9.37 5.29
N VAL A 11 -1.08 9.26 6.55
CA VAL A 11 -2.38 8.63 6.93
C VAL A 11 -3.57 9.25 6.19
N ASN A 12 -3.59 10.57 6.01
CA ASN A 12 -4.68 11.29 5.35
C ASN A 12 -4.79 11.07 3.83
N ALA A 13 -3.72 10.61 3.18
CA ALA A 13 -3.71 10.32 1.74
C ALA A 13 -3.80 8.81 1.45
N ALA A 14 -3.72 7.98 2.49
CA ALA A 14 -3.58 6.55 2.33
C ALA A 14 -4.84 5.89 1.77
N GLU A 15 -6.03 6.32 2.19
CA GLU A 15 -7.31 5.77 1.72
C GLU A 15 -7.46 5.90 0.20
N GLU A 16 -7.29 7.11 -0.34
CA GLU A 16 -7.40 7.38 -1.76
C GLU A 16 -6.39 6.55 -2.58
N ALA A 17 -5.14 6.50 -2.12
CA ALA A 17 -4.08 5.75 -2.79
C ALA A 17 -4.35 4.22 -2.77
N MET A 18 -4.77 3.68 -1.63
CA MET A 18 -5.14 2.26 -1.50
C MET A 18 -6.32 1.91 -2.41
N ASN A 19 -7.36 2.75 -2.46
CA ASN A 19 -8.53 2.52 -3.32
C ASN A 19 -8.16 2.56 -4.81
N LYS A 20 -7.30 3.49 -5.22
CA LYS A 20 -6.79 3.52 -6.59
C LYS A 20 -6.06 2.23 -6.94
N LEU A 21 -5.17 1.75 -6.06
CA LEU A 21 -4.44 0.52 -6.29
C LEU A 21 -5.32 -0.73 -6.28
N ALA A 22 -6.38 -0.75 -5.48
CA ALA A 22 -7.38 -1.81 -5.51
C ALA A 22 -8.06 -1.90 -6.88
N ASN A 23 -8.41 -0.76 -7.49
CA ASN A 23 -8.96 -0.73 -8.85
C ASN A 23 -7.96 -1.22 -9.91
N ASP A 24 -6.66 -1.02 -9.68
CA ASP A 24 -5.58 -1.52 -10.54
C ASP A 24 -5.24 -3.02 -10.31
N GLY A 25 -6.02 -3.70 -9.46
CA GLY A 25 -5.91 -5.13 -9.17
C GLY A 25 -4.91 -5.48 -8.06
N TRP A 26 -4.44 -4.50 -7.29
CA TRP A 26 -3.51 -4.72 -6.18
C TRP A 26 -4.25 -4.95 -4.88
N ARG A 27 -3.80 -5.94 -4.12
CA ARG A 27 -4.34 -6.30 -2.81
C ARG A 27 -3.37 -5.91 -1.71
N VAL A 28 -3.86 -5.26 -0.65
CA VAL A 28 -3.07 -4.98 0.56
C VAL A 28 -2.79 -6.28 1.32
N ILE A 29 -1.52 -6.51 1.67
CA ILE A 29 -1.06 -7.67 2.46
C ILE A 29 -0.74 -7.26 3.89
N THR A 30 -0.04 -6.14 4.06
CA THR A 30 0.36 -5.63 5.37
C THR A 30 0.42 -4.12 5.38
N VAL A 31 0.10 -3.54 6.54
CA VAL A 31 0.20 -2.13 6.85
C VAL A 31 0.99 -2.00 8.15
N SER A 32 2.01 -1.15 8.15
CA SER A 32 2.81 -0.88 9.35
C SER A 32 3.00 0.63 9.55
N PRO A 33 3.04 1.12 10.80
CA PRO A 33 3.29 2.53 11.06
C PRO A 33 4.73 2.89 10.71
N ASN A 34 4.93 4.03 10.05
CA ASN A 34 6.24 4.61 9.82
C ASN A 34 6.52 5.70 10.86
N MET A 35 7.00 5.29 12.03
CA MET A 35 7.30 6.19 13.14
C MET A 35 8.45 7.16 12.82
N ALA A 36 9.36 6.81 11.89
CA ALA A 36 10.49 7.65 11.52
C ALA A 36 10.09 8.91 10.72
N ILE A 37 8.98 8.84 9.97
CA ILE A 37 8.43 9.95 9.17
C ILE A 37 7.34 10.73 9.96
N GLY A 38 7.15 10.41 11.24
CA GLY A 38 6.22 11.07 12.14
C GLY A 38 4.78 10.54 12.05
N TYR A 39 4.14 10.64 10.89
CA TYR A 39 2.70 10.31 10.70
C TYR A 39 2.43 9.54 9.39
N GLY A 40 3.32 8.63 9.02
CA GLY A 40 3.18 7.81 7.81
C GLY A 40 2.79 6.36 8.09
N ILE A 41 2.34 5.66 7.06
CA ILE A 41 2.19 4.20 7.03
C ILE A 41 2.98 3.64 5.85
N ILE A 42 3.49 2.43 6.00
CA ILE A 42 4.07 1.62 4.93
C ILE A 42 3.05 0.52 4.60
N VAL A 43 2.66 0.43 3.34
CA VAL A 43 1.71 -0.56 2.84
C VAL A 43 2.40 -1.46 1.83
N THR A 44 2.30 -2.76 2.03
CA THR A 44 2.76 -3.76 1.06
C THR A 44 1.56 -4.35 0.33
N TYR A 45 1.67 -4.47 -1.00
CA TYR A 45 0.64 -5.01 -1.87
C TYR A 45 1.15 -6.22 -2.65
N GLU A 46 0.22 -7.10 -3.04
CA GLU A 46 0.43 -8.16 -4.04
C GLU A 46 -0.53 -7.99 -5.21
N ARG A 47 -0.10 -8.45 -6.39
CA ARG A 47 -0.97 -8.68 -7.54
C ARG A 47 -0.55 -9.96 -8.24
N LYS A 48 -1.51 -10.76 -8.67
CA LYS A 48 -1.25 -11.99 -9.42
C LYS A 48 -0.87 -11.61 -10.85
N LYS A 49 0.31 -12.04 -11.31
CA LYS A 49 0.69 -12.01 -12.73
C LYS A 49 -0.09 -13.10 -13.46
N GLU A 50 -0.79 -12.69 -14.51
CA GLU A 50 -1.34 -13.59 -15.54
C GLU A 50 -0.21 -14.32 -16.29
#